data_AF-A0A2N9M0L3-F1
#
_entry.id   AF-A0A2N9M0L3-F1
#
_cell.length_a   1.000
_cell.length_b   1.000
_cell.length_c   1.000
_cell.angle_alpha   90.00
_cell.angle_beta   90.00
_cell.angle_gamma   90.00
#
_symmetry.space_group_name_H-M   'P 1'
#
loop_
_entity.id
_entity.type
_entity.pdbx_description
1 polymer ?
#
loop_
_entity_poly.entity_id
_entity_poly.type
_entity_poly.pdbx_seq_one_letter_code
_entity_poly.pdbx_strand_id
1 'polypeptide(L)'
;MSKKFFSFGEFRLEVLAMAIQCAAQEGFEISPRFRQTVEQRIARLEHDADSDEAQLDRLDDVDHIRRQMRLVAAQRAEALRMRLFLDRAKTRLPGPMIAL
;
A
#
# COMPACT_ATOMS: atom_id res chain seq x y z
N MET A 1 -29.37 -14.26 -38.52
CA MET A 1 -28.64 -14.93 -37.42
C MET A 1 -27.52 -14.02 -36.95
N SER A 2 -27.74 -13.23 -35.91
CA SER A 2 -26.73 -12.31 -35.37
C SER A 2 -26.01 -13.00 -34.21
N LYS A 3 -24.72 -13.33 -34.40
CA LYS A 3 -23.89 -13.96 -33.37
C LYS A 3 -23.47 -12.88 -32.38
N LYS A 4 -24.08 -12.88 -31.19
CA LYS A 4 -23.62 -12.09 -30.04
C LYS A 4 -22.27 -12.65 -29.60
N PHE A 5 -21.19 -11.94 -29.89
CA PHE A 5 -19.89 -12.18 -29.27
C PHE A 5 -20.01 -11.79 -27.80
N PHE A 6 -20.16 -12.78 -26.93
CA PHE A 6 -20.13 -12.56 -25.49
C PHE A 6 -18.71 -12.13 -25.09
N SER A 7 -18.61 -10.92 -24.54
CA SER A 7 -17.39 -10.29 -24.02
C SER A 7 -16.86 -11.09 -22.83
N PHE A 8 -15.84 -11.91 -23.05
CA PHE A 8 -15.11 -12.61 -21.98
C PHE A 8 -14.21 -11.67 -21.15
N GLY A 9 -14.02 -10.42 -21.60
CA GLY A 9 -13.14 -9.43 -20.95
C GLY A 9 -13.80 -8.69 -19.79
N GLU A 10 -15.10 -8.41 -19.86
CA GLU A 10 -15.87 -7.67 -18.84
C GLU A 10 -15.99 -8.44 -17.53
N PHE A 11 -16.31 -9.74 -17.61
CA PHE A 11 -16.48 -10.61 -16.44
C PHE A 11 -15.24 -10.65 -15.54
N ARG A 12 -14.06 -10.53 -16.15
CA ARG A 12 -12.78 -10.62 -15.44
C ARG A 12 -12.47 -9.34 -14.66
N LEU A 13 -12.93 -8.19 -15.13
CA LEU A 13 -12.81 -6.91 -14.42
C LEU A 13 -13.82 -6.83 -13.27
N GLU A 14 -15.04 -7.33 -13.47
CA GLU A 14 -16.07 -7.37 -12.42
C GLU A 14 -15.69 -8.30 -11.28
N VAL A 15 -15.17 -9.51 -11.56
CA VAL A 15 -14.73 -10.44 -10.51
C VAL A 15 -13.51 -9.90 -9.75
N LEU A 16 -12.56 -9.24 -10.42
CA LEU A 16 -11.43 -8.56 -9.76
C LEU A 16 -11.92 -7.40 -8.90
N ALA A 17 -12.83 -6.57 -9.42
CA ALA A 17 -13.43 -5.48 -8.67
C ALA A 17 -14.20 -5.99 -7.44
N MET A 18 -14.98 -7.06 -7.58
CA MET A 18 -15.74 -7.67 -6.51
C MET A 18 -14.85 -8.35 -5.46
N ALA A 19 -13.73 -8.96 -5.87
CA ALA A 19 -12.73 -9.51 -4.94
C ALA A 19 -11.99 -8.40 -4.17
N ILE A 20 -11.62 -7.31 -4.85
CA ILE A 20 -11.04 -6.12 -4.21
C ILE A 20 -12.04 -5.51 -3.23
N GLN A 21 -13.32 -5.47 -3.59
CA GLN A 21 -14.37 -4.89 -2.76
C GLN A 21 -14.74 -5.78 -1.58
N CYS A 22 -14.76 -7.11 -1.74
CA CYS A 22 -14.94 -8.07 -0.65
C CYS A 22 -13.77 -8.01 0.35
N ALA A 23 -12.52 -8.01 -0.14
CA ALA A 23 -11.33 -7.87 0.70
C ALA A 23 -11.22 -6.48 1.36
N ALA A 24 -11.86 -5.46 0.82
CA ALA A 24 -11.92 -4.13 1.42
C ALA A 24 -12.97 -4.02 2.55
N GLN A 25 -13.95 -4.93 2.61
CA GLN A 25 -15.05 -4.91 3.58
C GLN A 25 -14.72 -5.74 4.84
N GLU A 26 -13.94 -6.81 4.70
CA GLU A 26 -13.44 -7.59 5.84
C GLU A 26 -12.14 -6.96 6.39
N GLY A 27 -12.29 -6.01 7.34
CA GLY A 27 -11.15 -5.46 8.05
C GLY A 27 -10.41 -6.54 8.83
N PHE A 28 -9.20 -6.92 8.38
CA PHE A 28 -8.38 -7.92 9.06
C PHE A 28 -7.86 -7.40 10.41
N GLU A 29 -7.78 -8.31 11.39
CA GLU A 29 -7.24 -8.01 12.70
C GLU A 29 -5.73 -8.28 12.78
N ILE A 30 -4.95 -7.24 13.06
CA ILE A 30 -3.50 -7.30 13.20
C ILE A 30 -3.04 -7.15 14.66
N SER A 31 -1.90 -7.74 14.99
CA SER A 31 -1.31 -7.57 16.32
C SER A 31 -0.77 -6.14 16.52
N PRO A 32 -0.75 -5.62 17.77
CA PRO A 32 -0.16 -4.31 18.05
C PRO A 32 1.31 -4.21 17.62
N ARG A 33 2.10 -5.29 17.80
CA ARG A 33 3.51 -5.34 17.37
C ARG A 33 3.65 -5.22 15.86
N PHE A 34 2.80 -5.91 15.10
CA PHE A 34 2.83 -5.84 13.65
C PHE A 34 2.47 -4.43 13.16
N ARG A 35 1.44 -3.81 13.75
CA ARG A 35 1.10 -2.41 13.46
C ARG A 35 2.31 -1.49 13.66
N GLN A 36 2.98 -1.58 14.80
CA GLN A 36 4.14 -0.75 15.11
C GLN A 36 5.28 -0.93 14.09
N THR A 37 5.56 -2.17 13.66
CA THR A 37 6.56 -2.43 12.63
C THR A 37 6.19 -1.79 11.29
N VAL A 38 4.91 -1.83 10.90
CA VAL A 38 4.43 -1.18 9.67
C VAL A 38 4.54 0.34 9.78
N GLU A 39 4.15 0.93 10.91
CA GLU A 39 4.28 2.37 11.18
C GLU A 39 5.75 2.83 11.10
N GLN A 40 6.67 2.08 11.72
CA GLN A 40 8.10 2.36 11.63
C GLN A 40 8.62 2.28 10.19
N ARG A 41 8.13 1.32 9.40
CA ARG A 41 8.52 1.19 8.00
C ARG A 41 7.97 2.35 7.15
N ILE A 42 6.74 2.79 7.40
CA ILE A 42 6.17 3.99 6.77
C ILE A 42 7.07 5.19 7.05
N ALA A 43 7.39 5.43 8.33
CA ALA A 43 8.22 6.57 8.72
C ALA A 43 9.61 6.55 8.06
N ARG A 44 10.22 5.37 7.92
CA ARG A 44 11.50 5.22 7.20
C ARG A 44 11.37 5.54 5.72
N LEU A 45 10.36 5.00 5.04
CA LEU A 45 10.14 5.26 3.62
C LEU A 45 9.93 6.76 3.33
N GLU A 46 9.23 7.46 4.21
CA GLU A 46 9.02 8.90 4.08
C GLU A 46 10.29 9.69 4.33
N HIS A 47 11.03 9.35 5.39
CA HIS A 47 12.30 9.99 5.68
C HIS A 47 13.33 9.78 4.56
N ASP A 48 13.42 8.57 4.02
CA ASP A 48 14.28 8.24 2.90
C ASP A 48 13.86 9.02 1.64
N ALA A 49 12.54 9.10 1.36
CA ALA A 49 12.02 9.88 0.23
C ALA A 49 12.34 11.37 0.33
N ASP A 50 12.18 11.97 1.51
CA ASP A 50 12.51 13.37 1.74
C ASP A 50 14.03 13.62 1.60
N SER A 51 14.85 12.67 2.06
CA SER A 51 16.30 12.73 1.90
C SER A 51 16.72 12.60 0.43
N ASP A 52 16.11 11.66 -0.29
CA ASP A 52 16.37 11.39 -1.70
C ASP A 52 15.93 12.55 -2.60
N GLU A 53 14.82 13.21 -2.26
CA GLU A 53 14.32 14.41 -2.93
C GLU A 53 15.25 15.61 -2.70
N ALA A 54 15.73 15.83 -1.47
CA ALA A 54 16.68 16.89 -1.16
C ALA A 54 18.05 16.71 -1.85
N GLN A 55 18.39 15.48 -2.28
CA GLN A 55 19.61 15.21 -3.03
C GLN A 55 19.49 15.56 -4.53
N LEU A 56 18.28 15.70 -5.07
CA LEU A 56 18.07 15.99 -6.50
C LEU A 56 18.78 17.26 -6.94
N ASP A 57 18.80 18.30 -6.10
CA ASP A 57 19.45 19.58 -6.37
C ASP A 57 20.98 19.49 -6.51
N ARG A 58 21.58 18.35 -6.12
CA ARG A 58 23.02 18.11 -6.14
C ARG A 58 23.46 17.17 -7.27
N LEU A 59 22.51 16.67 -8.07
CA LEU A 59 22.79 15.75 -9.17
C LEU A 59 22.87 16.52 -10.49
N ASP A 60 23.94 16.31 -11.25
CA ASP A 60 24.12 16.91 -12.58
C ASP A 60 23.70 15.97 -13.73
N ASP A 61 23.74 14.67 -13.49
CA ASP A 61 23.39 13.67 -14.50
C ASP A 61 21.86 13.49 -14.57
N VAL A 62 21.31 13.77 -15.75
CA VAL A 62 19.88 13.69 -16.05
C VAL A 62 19.31 12.29 -15.80
N ASP A 63 20.07 11.22 -16.07
CA ASP A 63 19.59 9.86 -15.84
C ASP A 63 19.60 9.50 -14.35
N HIS A 64 20.57 10.02 -13.58
CA HIS A 64 20.55 9.91 -12.13
C HIS A 64 19.36 10.65 -11.53
N ILE A 65 19.07 11.87 -11.99
CA ILE A 65 17.89 12.65 -11.57
C ILE A 65 16.62 11.84 -11.83
N ARG A 66 16.42 11.33 -13.06
CA ARG A 66 15.23 10.55 -13.41
C ARG A 66 15.09 9.30 -12.54
N ARG A 67 16.19 8.58 -12.31
CA ARG A 67 16.18 7.38 -11.47
C ARG A 67 15.82 7.74 -10.03
N GLN A 68 16.40 8.80 -9.48
CA GLN A 68 16.16 9.26 -8.12
C GLN A 68 14.71 9.73 -7.93
N MET A 69 14.15 10.49 -8.88
CA MET A 69 12.73 10.86 -8.87
C MET A 69 11.79 9.64 -8.88
N ARG A 70 12.13 8.59 -9.65
CA ARG A 70 11.36 7.33 -9.65
C ARG A 70 11.44 6.61 -8.31
N LEU A 71 12.59 6.65 -7.66
CA LEU A 71 12.78 6.06 -6.32
C LEU A 71 11.92 6.78 -5.28
N VAL A 72 11.98 8.12 -5.25
CA VAL A 72 11.13 8.96 -4.38
C VAL A 72 9.65 8.64 -4.58
N ALA A 73 9.19 8.58 -5.85
CA ALA A 73 7.82 8.24 -6.16
C ALA A 73 7.42 6.85 -5.67
N ALA A 74 8.31 5.85 -5.81
CA ALA A 74 8.06 4.49 -5.35
C ALA A 74 8.00 4.39 -3.82
N GLN A 75 8.90 5.07 -3.10
CA GLN A 75 8.90 5.13 -1.64
C GLN A 75 7.61 5.77 -1.11
N ARG A 76 7.21 6.93 -1.64
CA ARG A 76 5.97 7.62 -1.26
C ARG A 76 4.73 6.77 -1.56
N ALA A 77 4.68 6.11 -2.72
CA ALA A 77 3.56 5.24 -3.09
C ALA A 77 3.46 4.00 -2.18
N GLU A 78 4.59 3.42 -1.77
CA GLU A 78 4.61 2.30 -0.82
C GLU A 78 4.15 2.73 0.57
N ALA A 79 4.66 3.86 1.08
CA ALA A 79 4.25 4.42 2.36
C ALA A 79 2.72 4.67 2.39
N LEU A 80 2.16 5.24 1.31
CA LEU A 80 0.73 5.43 1.18
C LEU A 80 -0.06 4.11 1.17
N ARG A 81 0.41 3.09 0.43
CA ARG A 81 -0.22 1.76 0.44
C ARG A 81 -0.27 1.15 1.84
N MET A 82 0.82 1.27 2.60
CA MET A 82 0.89 0.76 3.96
C MET A 82 -0.03 1.52 4.92
N ARG A 83 -0.19 2.85 4.76
CA ARG A 83 -1.18 3.63 5.52
C ARG A 83 -2.60 3.18 5.23
N LEU A 84 -2.98 3.08 3.96
CA LEU A 84 -4.30 2.61 3.56
C LEU A 84 -4.59 1.19 4.07
N PHE A 85 -3.56 0.35 4.15
CA PHE A 85 -3.68 -0.96 4.80
C PHE A 85 -3.96 -0.83 6.30
N LEU A 86 -3.21 0.00 7.03
CA LEU A 86 -3.40 0.22 8.46
C LEU A 86 -4.74 0.87 8.82
N ASP A 87 -5.27 1.74 7.95
CA ASP A 87 -6.56 2.39 8.10
C ASP A 87 -7.71 1.38 7.99
N ARG A 88 -7.54 0.34 7.16
CA ARG A 88 -8.51 -0.74 6.97
C ARG A 88 -8.35 -1.85 8.03
N ALA A 89 -7.17 -2.00 8.61
CA ALA A 89 -6.88 -3.03 9.59
C ALA A 89 -7.33 -2.62 11.01
N LYS A 90 -7.92 -3.56 11.75
CA LYS A 90 -8.23 -3.38 13.17
C LYS A 90 -7.07 -3.88 14.02
N THR A 91 -6.70 -3.14 15.06
CA THR A 91 -5.73 -3.65 16.05
C THR A 91 -6.45 -4.59 17.00
N ARG A 92 -5.94 -5.82 17.15
CA ARG A 92 -6.43 -6.75 18.17
C ARG A 92 -6.27 -6.12 19.55
N LEU A 93 -7.36 -5.98 20.29
CA LEU A 93 -7.29 -5.68 21.71
C LEU A 93 -6.75 -6.91 22.45
N PRO A 94 -5.93 -6.74 23.48
CA PRO A 94 -5.61 -7.85 24.37
C PRO A 94 -6.93 -8.38 24.95
N GLY A 95 -7.22 -9.66 24.71
CA GLY A 95 -8.42 -10.30 25.25
C GLY A 95 -8.44 -10.19 26.78
N PRO A 96 -9.63 -10.19 27.41
CA PRO A 96 -9.74 -10.10 28.86
C PRO A 96 -8.85 -11.17 29.49
N MET A 97 -7.96 -10.75 30.39
CA MET A 97 -7.15 -11.67 31.19
C MET A 97 -8.09 -12.63 31.90
N ILE A 98 -8.03 -13.91 31.55
CA ILE A 98 -8.73 -14.95 32.31
C ILE A 98 -8.15 -14.87 33.72
N ALA A 99 -8.97 -14.47 34.69
CA ALA A 99 -8.61 -14.57 36.10
C ALA A 99 -8.46 -16.06 36.42
N LEU A 100 -7.23 -16.47 36.70
CA LEU A 100 -6.88 -17.82 37.13
C LEU A 100 -7.25 -18.03 38.60
#